data_AF-A0A7R9B696-F1
#
_entry.id   AF-A0A7R9B696-F1
#
_cell.length_a   1.000
_cell.length_b   1.000
_cell.length_c   1.000
_cell.angle_alpha   90.00
_cell.angle_beta   90.00
_cell.angle_gamma   90.00
#
_symmetry.space_group_name_H-M   'P 1'
#
loop_
_entity.id
_entity.type
_entity.pdbx_description
1 polymer ?
#
loop_
_entity_poly.entity_id
_entity_poly.type
_entity_poly.pdbx_seq_one_letter_code
_entity_poly.pdbx_strand_id
1 'polypeptide(L)'
;MEEGDTEKLKQCESVDRRVQCSCGACRGSVYGTGVDQRVRRLCIEDHHRVSCGTQALDCAPRDYGDGIVCVCDAGYCDKLDDITEQDLSKGNYLLYTSSKAGDRLAKSVNVFEASATAPEEPVFFHLNSDVTYQEIMGFGGALTDSTGLNIMSLSDGAREKLLQTYFGEGGSQYLYLRVPIGASDFSLEYYTYDDVDGDVNWNNFALRDEDYKYKVELEEMNPHLRGGRMENHLGTTPPPPVHPTEIRTSISRSLAVELNTTSALANYATEMPVIKRASDIRGQPIKLFGAAWSAPWWMKRNGTEFGFSYLLEKYYQAWADYYVKYFDAYKNENISFWGLSAQNEPTQAYNNPSWIFSMGWSAEQQRDWIAEHLGPTLQRGGYGDLELMTLDDNRMWLPGWVET
;
A
#
# COMPACT_ATOMS: atom_id res chain seq x y z
N MET A 1 -21.09 -42.74 11.94
CA MET A 1 -21.84 -42.32 13.15
C MET A 1 -20.95 -42.70 14.31
N GLU A 2 -19.99 -41.81 14.61
CA GLU A 2 -20.05 -40.78 15.69
C GLU A 2 -19.52 -41.39 16.98
N GLU A 3 -18.33 -41.02 17.46
CA GLU A 3 -17.93 -39.87 18.32
C GLU A 3 -17.43 -40.49 19.65
N GLY A 4 -16.43 -39.98 20.37
CA GLY A 4 -15.66 -38.75 20.25
C GLY A 4 -14.57 -38.69 21.33
N ASP A 5 -13.55 -37.90 21.03
CA ASP A 5 -12.39 -37.49 21.84
C ASP A 5 -12.76 -36.85 23.18
N THR A 6 -11.99 -37.16 24.23
CA THR A 6 -11.75 -36.24 25.36
C THR A 6 -10.38 -36.49 26.00
N GLU A 7 -9.31 -35.87 25.46
CA GLU A 7 -8.08 -35.65 26.22
C GLU A 7 -7.33 -34.42 25.70
N LYS A 8 -7.47 -33.27 26.37
CA LYS A 8 -6.51 -32.14 26.37
C LYS A 8 -6.98 -31.01 27.31
N LEU A 9 -6.59 -31.09 28.58
CA LEU A 9 -6.48 -29.95 29.49
C LEU A 9 -5.07 -30.01 30.09
N LYS A 10 -4.11 -29.26 29.52
CA LYS A 10 -2.79 -29.06 30.13
C LYS A 10 -2.81 -27.76 30.94
N GLN A 11 -2.53 -27.92 32.23
CA GLN A 11 -2.45 -26.87 33.25
C GLN A 11 -1.27 -25.93 33.02
N CYS A 12 -1.45 -24.65 33.34
CA CYS A 12 -0.35 -23.73 33.61
C CYS A 12 0.12 -23.95 35.05
N GLU A 13 1.33 -24.46 35.25
CA GLU A 13 1.95 -24.53 36.59
C GLU A 13 2.87 -23.33 36.80
N SER A 14 2.66 -22.60 37.90
CA SER A 14 3.58 -21.56 38.37
C SER A 14 4.66 -22.20 39.24
N VAL A 15 5.86 -22.41 38.69
CA VAL A 15 7.04 -22.69 39.51
C VAL A 15 8.18 -21.80 39.04
N ASP A 16 8.53 -20.84 39.90
CA ASP A 16 9.75 -20.02 39.93
C ASP A 16 10.09 -19.12 38.70
N ARG A 17 9.66 -17.85 38.77
CA ARG A 17 10.20 -16.64 38.11
C ARG A 17 10.66 -16.66 36.64
N ARG A 18 10.14 -17.52 35.78
CA ARG A 18 10.11 -17.30 34.31
C ARG A 18 8.76 -17.74 33.75
N VAL A 19 7.95 -16.80 33.28
CA VAL A 19 6.73 -17.11 32.53
C VAL A 19 7.17 -17.55 31.14
N GLN A 20 7.13 -18.86 30.86
CA GLN A 20 7.19 -19.36 29.49
C GLN A 20 5.80 -19.28 28.87
N CYS A 21 5.58 -18.30 28.00
CA CYS A 21 4.39 -18.25 27.16
C CYS A 21 4.50 -19.33 26.06
N SER A 22 3.86 -20.48 26.25
CA SER A 22 3.67 -21.45 25.17
C SER A 22 2.43 -21.08 24.35
N CYS A 23 2.59 -21.04 23.02
CA CYS A 23 1.57 -20.60 22.07
C CYS A 23 0.20 -21.28 22.28
N GLY A 24 -0.77 -20.48 22.74
CA GLY A 24 -2.14 -20.89 22.99
C GLY A 24 -2.94 -19.64 23.32
N ALA A 25 -4.00 -19.39 22.56
CA ALA A 25 -4.84 -18.21 22.69
C ALA A 25 -5.16 -17.90 24.16
N CYS A 26 -4.87 -16.67 24.61
CA CYS A 26 -5.41 -16.16 25.87
C CYS A 26 -6.93 -16.01 25.72
N ARG A 27 -7.68 -17.11 25.89
CA ARG A 27 -9.13 -17.09 26.12
C ARG A 27 -9.37 -17.19 27.61
N GLY A 28 -9.56 -16.04 28.24
CA GLY A 28 -10.08 -15.92 29.60
C GLY A 28 -11.16 -14.86 29.65
N SER A 29 -12.43 -15.28 29.65
CA SER A 29 -13.55 -14.44 30.07
C SER A 29 -13.42 -14.22 31.59
N VAL A 30 -13.32 -12.97 32.03
CA VAL A 30 -13.29 -12.62 33.45
C VAL A 30 -14.60 -11.91 33.82
N TYR A 31 -15.63 -12.69 34.12
CA TYR A 31 -16.62 -12.29 35.12
C TYR A 31 -16.14 -12.85 36.45
N GLY A 32 -15.46 -12.02 37.25
CA GLY A 32 -14.94 -12.45 38.55
C GLY A 32 -14.04 -11.40 39.16
N THR A 33 -14.54 -10.77 40.22
CA THR A 33 -13.88 -9.75 41.01
C THR A 33 -12.56 -10.25 41.60
N GLY A 34 -11.47 -9.60 41.22
CA GLY A 34 -10.29 -9.44 42.07
C GLY A 34 -9.24 -10.55 42.03
N VAL A 35 -8.58 -10.76 40.88
CA VAL A 35 -7.15 -11.12 40.83
C VAL A 35 -6.58 -10.58 39.51
N ASP A 36 -5.57 -9.72 39.67
CA ASP A 36 -4.45 -9.42 38.75
C ASP A 36 -4.55 -8.38 37.62
N GLN A 37 -4.39 -7.10 38.00
CA GLN A 37 -3.93 -6.05 37.08
C GLN A 37 -2.41 -6.10 36.76
N ARG A 38 -1.62 -7.01 37.34
CA ARG A 38 -0.16 -7.10 37.07
C ARG A 38 0.16 -8.00 35.87
N VAL A 39 -0.69 -8.96 35.51
CA VAL A 39 -0.50 -9.81 34.32
C VAL A 39 -0.64 -9.02 33.01
N ARG A 40 -1.48 -7.98 32.98
CA ARG A 40 -1.63 -7.10 31.80
C ARG A 40 -0.41 -6.20 31.54
N ARG A 41 0.41 -5.93 32.56
CA ARG A 41 1.58 -5.03 32.45
C ARG A 41 2.83 -5.74 31.95
N LEU A 42 3.01 -7.02 32.30
CA LEU A 42 4.21 -7.78 31.97
C LEU A 42 4.31 -8.21 30.49
N CYS A 43 3.21 -8.18 29.72
CA CYS A 43 3.25 -8.42 28.28
C CYS A 43 3.56 -7.16 27.45
N ILE A 44 3.67 -5.97 28.07
CA ILE A 44 3.88 -4.70 27.37
C ILE A 44 5.31 -4.14 27.56
N GLU A 45 6.06 -4.60 28.57
CA GLU A 45 7.35 -3.97 28.95
C GLU A 45 8.62 -4.70 28.47
N ASP A 46 8.52 -5.83 27.78
CA ASP A 46 9.68 -6.46 27.12
C ASP A 46 9.49 -6.47 25.60
N HIS A 47 10.35 -5.75 24.88
CA HIS A 47 10.46 -5.71 23.41
C HIS A 47 10.86 -7.07 22.77
N HIS A 48 10.73 -8.18 23.49
CA HIS A 48 10.90 -9.51 22.93
C HIS A 48 9.62 -9.91 22.20
N ARG A 49 9.60 -9.66 20.88
CA ARG A 49 8.64 -10.32 19.96
C ARG A 49 8.71 -11.83 20.22
N VAL A 50 7.70 -12.38 20.89
CA VAL A 50 7.49 -13.83 20.92
C VAL A 50 6.97 -14.21 19.53
N SER A 51 7.90 -14.50 18.61
CA SER A 51 7.57 -15.17 17.35
C SER A 51 7.16 -16.60 17.68
N CYS A 52 5.86 -16.88 17.57
CA CYS A 52 5.44 -18.27 17.42
C CYS A 52 5.75 -18.68 15.99
N GLY A 53 6.75 -19.55 15.82
CA GLY A 53 7.17 -20.03 14.51
C GLY A 53 5.98 -20.45 13.66
N THR A 54 5.81 -19.78 12.54
CA THR A 54 4.77 -20.08 11.56
C THR A 54 5.33 -21.05 10.54
N GLN A 55 4.61 -22.15 10.32
CA GLN A 55 5.01 -23.18 9.35
C GLN A 55 4.80 -22.65 7.92
N ALA A 56 5.75 -22.89 7.02
CA ALA A 56 5.61 -22.57 5.60
C ALA A 56 4.36 -23.20 5.01
N LEU A 57 3.80 -22.49 4.04
CA LEU A 57 2.75 -22.97 3.17
C LEU A 57 3.30 -22.97 1.76
N ASP A 58 3.38 -24.15 1.15
CA ASP A 58 3.94 -24.30 -0.19
C ASP A 58 3.08 -23.60 -1.25
N CYS A 59 3.66 -23.27 -2.39
CA CYS A 59 2.90 -22.82 -3.55
C CYS A 59 1.79 -23.84 -3.89
N ALA A 60 0.56 -23.38 -4.12
CA ALA A 60 -0.48 -24.19 -4.75
C ALA A 60 -0.43 -23.96 -6.28
N PRO A 61 0.30 -24.79 -7.06
CA PRO A 61 0.64 -24.45 -8.43
C PRO A 61 -0.56 -24.57 -9.36
N ARG A 62 -0.66 -23.63 -10.30
CA ARG A 62 -1.51 -23.75 -11.49
C ARG A 62 -0.71 -23.39 -12.73
N ASP A 63 -0.70 -24.29 -13.71
CA ASP A 63 0.01 -24.13 -14.98
C ASP A 63 -0.92 -23.51 -16.04
N TYR A 64 -0.42 -22.50 -16.73
CA TYR A 64 -1.08 -21.82 -17.86
C TYR A 64 -0.36 -22.05 -19.20
N GLY A 65 0.62 -22.97 -19.26
CA GLY A 65 1.39 -23.34 -20.45
C GLY A 65 2.70 -22.57 -20.59
N ASP A 66 2.69 -21.26 -20.32
CA ASP A 66 3.88 -20.40 -20.36
C ASP A 66 4.56 -20.24 -19.00
N GLY A 67 3.93 -20.73 -17.93
CA GLY A 67 4.45 -20.66 -16.58
C GLY A 67 3.44 -21.12 -15.53
N ILE A 68 3.96 -21.32 -14.32
CA ILE A 68 3.19 -21.73 -13.14
C ILE A 68 2.98 -20.51 -12.24
N VAL A 69 1.75 -20.31 -11.77
CA VAL A 69 1.41 -19.35 -10.70
C VAL A 69 1.09 -20.08 -9.40
N CYS A 70 1.23 -19.39 -8.27
CA CYS A 70 0.75 -19.87 -6.97
C CYS A 70 -0.66 -19.31 -6.73
N VAL A 71 -1.62 -20.20 -6.52
CA VAL A 71 -3.02 -19.85 -6.34
C VAL A 71 -3.27 -19.51 -4.88
N CYS A 72 -3.84 -18.33 -4.64
CA CYS A 72 -4.30 -17.89 -3.33
C CYS A 72 -5.80 -17.59 -3.34
N ASP A 73 -6.45 -17.80 -2.20
CA ASP A 73 -7.83 -17.42 -1.92
C ASP A 73 -7.98 -17.00 -0.44
N ALA A 74 -9.21 -16.89 0.05
CA ALA A 74 -9.49 -16.48 1.43
C ALA A 74 -9.05 -17.51 2.49
N GLY A 75 -8.97 -18.79 2.13
CA GLY A 75 -8.56 -19.87 3.01
C GLY A 75 -7.08 -20.22 2.91
N TYR A 76 -6.43 -19.94 1.78
CA TYR A 76 -5.07 -20.38 1.49
C TYR A 76 -4.25 -19.34 0.75
N CYS A 77 -2.99 -19.18 1.16
CA CYS A 77 -1.96 -18.54 0.34
C CYS A 77 -0.60 -19.02 0.82
N ASP A 78 0.37 -19.15 -0.09
CA ASP A 78 1.73 -19.56 0.23
C ASP A 78 2.42 -18.55 1.15
N LYS A 79 3.34 -19.05 1.98
CA LYS A 79 4.06 -18.26 2.98
C LYS A 79 5.44 -18.86 3.20
N LEU A 80 6.46 -18.02 3.24
CA LEU A 80 7.82 -18.43 3.58
C LEU A 80 7.94 -18.82 5.06
N ASP A 81 8.80 -19.81 5.32
CA ASP A 81 9.22 -20.17 6.68
C ASP A 81 9.97 -19.03 7.36
N ASP A 82 9.76 -18.91 8.67
CA ASP A 82 10.57 -18.04 9.51
C ASP A 82 12.04 -18.48 9.45
N ILE A 83 12.96 -17.50 9.46
CA ILE A 83 14.39 -17.77 9.59
C ILE A 83 14.70 -17.94 11.07
N THR A 84 15.21 -19.10 11.45
CA THR A 84 15.55 -19.42 12.84
C THR A 84 17.01 -19.10 13.14
N GLU A 85 17.35 -18.92 14.42
CA GLU A 85 18.76 -18.76 14.85
C GLU A 85 19.63 -19.96 14.42
N GLN A 86 19.04 -21.16 14.36
CA GLN A 86 19.73 -22.36 13.93
C GLN A 86 20.09 -22.31 12.43
N ASP A 87 19.21 -21.74 11.60
CA ASP A 87 19.45 -21.58 10.17
C ASP A 87 20.68 -20.69 9.89
N LEU A 88 20.88 -19.68 10.74
CA LEU A 88 21.96 -18.70 10.64
C LEU A 88 23.17 -19.02 11.52
N SER A 89 23.30 -20.28 11.99
CA SER A 89 24.45 -20.68 12.79
C SER A 89 25.77 -20.50 12.03
N LYS A 90 26.85 -20.16 12.73
CA LYS A 90 28.14 -19.84 12.11
C LYS A 90 28.61 -21.00 11.22
N GLY A 91 28.89 -20.69 9.95
CA GLY A 91 29.30 -21.68 8.94
C GLY A 91 28.15 -22.13 8.05
N ASN A 92 26.90 -21.73 8.34
CA ASN A 92 25.76 -22.01 7.48
C ASN A 92 25.50 -20.86 6.49
N TYR A 93 24.81 -21.18 5.41
CA TYR A 93 24.17 -20.22 4.52
C TYR A 93 22.76 -20.69 4.14
N LEU A 94 21.88 -19.72 3.89
CA LEU A 94 20.54 -19.95 3.35
C LEU A 94 20.55 -19.78 1.84
N LEU A 95 19.89 -20.72 1.15
CA LEU A 95 19.64 -20.63 -0.28
C LEU A 95 18.13 -20.70 -0.52
N TYR A 96 17.60 -19.66 -1.17
CA TYR A 96 16.23 -19.60 -1.66
C TYR A 96 16.24 -19.76 -3.18
N THR A 97 15.50 -20.75 -3.70
CA THR A 97 15.50 -21.08 -5.12
C THR A 97 14.12 -20.87 -5.74
N SER A 98 14.09 -20.16 -6.86
CA SER A 98 12.91 -20.09 -7.75
C SER A 98 13.30 -20.56 -9.14
N SER A 99 12.48 -21.41 -9.77
CA SER A 99 12.80 -22.01 -11.06
C SER A 99 11.59 -22.12 -11.99
N LYS A 100 11.86 -22.20 -13.31
CA LYS A 100 10.82 -22.46 -14.31
C LYS A 100 10.13 -23.81 -14.08
N ALA A 101 10.86 -24.79 -13.52
CA ALA A 101 10.34 -26.12 -13.24
C ALA A 101 9.31 -26.15 -12.11
N GLY A 102 9.31 -25.16 -11.21
CA GLY A 102 8.27 -25.03 -10.20
C GLY A 102 8.74 -24.56 -8.82
N ASP A 103 10.04 -24.42 -8.58
CA ASP A 103 10.51 -23.92 -7.27
C ASP A 103 10.04 -22.49 -7.05
N ARG A 104 9.59 -22.18 -5.84
CA ARG A 104 9.05 -20.87 -5.46
C ARG A 104 9.64 -20.46 -4.13
N LEU A 105 10.76 -19.74 -4.19
CA LEU A 105 11.57 -19.38 -3.03
C LEU A 105 11.77 -20.58 -2.07
N ALA A 106 12.04 -21.75 -2.65
CA ALA A 106 12.27 -22.97 -1.89
C ALA A 106 13.52 -22.80 -1.03
N LYS A 107 13.35 -22.85 0.30
CA LYS A 107 14.41 -22.63 1.29
C LYS A 107 15.24 -23.90 1.49
N SER A 108 16.55 -23.75 1.54
CA SER A 108 17.48 -24.79 2.01
C SER A 108 18.57 -24.18 2.90
N VAL A 109 18.96 -24.90 3.95
CA VAL A 109 20.07 -24.55 4.83
C VAL A 109 21.26 -25.41 4.45
N ASN A 110 22.39 -24.78 4.14
CA ASN A 110 23.60 -25.44 3.69
C ASN A 110 24.79 -24.99 4.54
N VAL A 111 25.93 -25.67 4.40
CA VAL A 111 27.14 -25.42 5.19
C VAL A 111 28.27 -25.03 4.25
N PHE A 112 29.05 -24.02 4.64
CA PHE A 112 30.29 -23.67 3.96
C PHE A 112 31.32 -24.78 4.15
N GLU A 113 31.81 -25.33 3.05
CA GLU A 113 32.92 -26.29 3.08
C GLU A 113 34.26 -25.56 3.16
N ALA A 114 35.16 -26.04 4.04
CA ALA A 114 36.49 -25.46 4.21
C ALA A 114 37.43 -25.71 3.02
N SER A 115 37.11 -26.70 2.18
CA SER A 115 37.86 -27.06 0.98
C SER A 115 36.91 -27.73 0.00
N ALA A 116 36.68 -27.10 -1.15
CA ALA A 116 35.92 -27.73 -2.22
C ALA A 116 36.77 -28.82 -2.89
N THR A 117 36.28 -30.06 -2.94
CA THR A 117 36.67 -30.98 -4.03
C THR A 117 36.03 -30.46 -5.30
N ALA A 118 36.71 -29.52 -5.96
CA ALA A 118 36.18 -28.84 -7.12
C ALA A 118 35.93 -29.83 -8.27
N PRO A 119 34.82 -29.69 -9.03
CA PRO A 119 34.68 -30.36 -10.32
C PRO A 119 35.84 -29.98 -11.26
N GLU A 120 36.04 -30.70 -12.37
CA GLU A 120 37.19 -30.48 -13.29
C GLU A 120 37.34 -29.02 -13.74
N GLU A 121 36.24 -28.27 -13.85
CA GLU A 121 36.22 -26.85 -14.26
C GLU A 121 35.29 -26.03 -13.34
N PRO A 122 35.74 -25.58 -12.16
CA PRO A 122 34.91 -24.83 -11.22
C PRO A 122 34.76 -23.35 -11.61
N VAL A 123 33.59 -22.77 -11.34
CA VAL A 123 33.38 -21.32 -11.37
C VAL A 123 33.42 -20.78 -9.94
N PHE A 124 34.33 -19.85 -9.67
CA PHE A 124 34.46 -19.21 -8.36
C PHE A 124 33.92 -17.77 -8.40
N PHE A 125 33.10 -17.43 -7.40
CA PHE A 125 32.69 -16.07 -7.10
C PHE A 125 33.37 -15.62 -5.80
N HIS A 126 34.19 -14.57 -5.88
CA HIS A 126 34.91 -14.02 -4.74
C HIS A 126 34.23 -12.74 -4.27
N LEU A 127 33.71 -12.73 -3.04
CA LEU A 127 33.19 -11.52 -2.40
C LEU A 127 34.34 -10.74 -1.77
N ASN A 128 34.51 -9.48 -2.16
CA ASN A 128 35.44 -8.55 -1.52
C ASN A 128 34.66 -7.60 -0.60
N SER A 129 34.71 -7.84 0.71
CA SER A 129 33.99 -7.03 1.70
C SER A 129 34.62 -5.66 1.97
N ASP A 130 35.84 -5.41 1.47
CA ASP A 130 36.51 -4.10 1.63
C ASP A 130 36.04 -3.08 0.59
N VAL A 131 35.24 -3.51 -0.39
CA VAL A 131 34.67 -2.66 -1.44
C VAL A 131 33.17 -2.53 -1.24
N THR A 132 32.73 -1.32 -0.88
CA THR A 132 31.31 -0.97 -0.71
C THR A 132 30.80 -0.12 -1.88
N TYR A 133 29.52 -0.25 -2.21
CA TYR A 133 28.83 0.57 -3.23
C TYR A 133 27.67 1.36 -2.59
N GLN A 134 26.55 1.52 -3.29
CA GLN A 134 25.37 2.23 -2.81
C GLN A 134 24.66 1.50 -1.66
N GLU A 135 23.98 2.29 -0.82
CA GLU A 135 22.98 1.77 0.11
C GLU A 135 21.69 1.40 -0.64
N ILE A 136 21.06 0.29 -0.25
CA ILE A 136 19.77 -0.14 -0.81
C ILE A 136 18.65 0.44 0.04
N MET A 137 17.91 1.39 -0.54
CA MET A 137 16.81 2.05 0.17
C MET A 137 15.63 1.11 0.45
N GLY A 138 15.28 0.26 -0.52
CA GLY A 138 14.24 -0.75 -0.39
C GLY A 138 13.59 -1.13 -1.72
N PHE A 139 12.53 -1.94 -1.64
CA PHE A 139 11.78 -2.47 -2.77
C PHE A 139 10.27 -2.31 -2.54
N GLY A 140 9.50 -2.30 -3.62
CA GLY A 140 8.09 -1.93 -3.56
C GLY A 140 7.33 -2.15 -4.86
N GLY A 141 6.14 -1.55 -4.93
CA GLY A 141 5.27 -1.57 -6.10
C GLY A 141 4.50 -0.26 -6.26
N ALA A 142 3.59 -0.19 -7.23
CA ALA A 142 2.72 0.96 -7.46
C ALA A 142 1.29 0.71 -6.97
N LEU A 143 0.75 1.62 -6.16
CA LEU A 143 -0.64 1.65 -5.76
C LEU A 143 -1.42 2.62 -6.67
N THR A 144 -1.72 2.13 -7.87
CA THR A 144 -2.60 2.82 -8.84
C THR A 144 -4.06 2.59 -8.49
N ASP A 145 -4.97 3.31 -9.15
CA ASP A 145 -6.41 3.12 -8.95
C ASP A 145 -6.83 1.70 -9.40
N SER A 146 -6.24 1.17 -10.46
CA SER A 146 -6.43 -0.22 -10.88
C SER A 146 -5.94 -1.22 -9.84
N THR A 147 -4.78 -1.01 -9.22
CA THR A 147 -4.30 -1.86 -8.11
C THR A 147 -5.30 -1.82 -6.97
N GLY A 148 -5.72 -0.62 -6.56
CA GLY A 148 -6.72 -0.40 -5.54
C GLY A 148 -8.04 -1.14 -5.80
N LEU A 149 -8.61 -0.93 -6.99
CA LEU A 149 -9.86 -1.55 -7.43
C LEU A 149 -9.79 -3.07 -7.42
N ASN A 150 -8.70 -3.66 -7.94
CA ASN A 150 -8.54 -5.11 -7.94
C ASN A 150 -8.43 -5.69 -6.52
N ILE A 151 -7.66 -5.03 -5.64
CA ILE A 151 -7.51 -5.45 -4.24
C ILE A 151 -8.87 -5.37 -3.52
N MET A 152 -9.61 -4.29 -3.72
CA MET A 152 -10.92 -4.11 -3.10
C MET A 152 -12.01 -5.01 -3.69
N SER A 153 -11.82 -5.56 -4.89
CA SER A 153 -12.74 -6.55 -5.47
C SER A 153 -12.67 -7.94 -4.81
N LEU A 154 -11.59 -8.22 -4.07
CA LEU A 154 -11.41 -9.48 -3.34
C LEU A 154 -12.26 -9.52 -2.06
N SER A 155 -12.65 -10.73 -1.64
CA SER A 155 -13.19 -10.95 -0.30
C SER A 155 -12.15 -10.57 0.76
N ASP A 156 -12.59 -10.17 1.94
CA ASP A 156 -11.69 -9.62 2.98
C ASP A 156 -10.57 -10.61 3.34
N GLY A 157 -10.87 -11.91 3.43
CA GLY A 157 -9.87 -12.93 3.68
C GLY A 157 -8.82 -13.02 2.57
N ALA A 158 -9.23 -12.97 1.30
CA ALA A 158 -8.30 -13.02 0.17
C ALA A 158 -7.48 -11.72 0.07
N ARG A 159 -8.11 -10.57 0.33
CA ARG A 159 -7.46 -9.26 0.39
C ARG A 159 -6.38 -9.23 1.46
N GLU A 160 -6.70 -9.68 2.67
CA GLU A 160 -5.74 -9.76 3.77
C GLU A 160 -4.58 -10.69 3.43
N LYS A 161 -4.84 -11.86 2.84
CA LYS A 161 -3.76 -12.77 2.40
C LYS A 161 -2.85 -12.11 1.37
N LEU A 162 -3.41 -11.39 0.39
CA LEU A 162 -2.63 -10.67 -0.60
C LEU A 162 -1.79 -9.53 0.01
N LEU A 163 -2.31 -8.80 0.99
CA LEU A 163 -1.51 -7.78 1.69
C LEU A 163 -0.40 -8.44 2.53
N GLN A 164 -0.67 -9.60 3.15
CA GLN A 164 0.35 -10.36 3.86
C GLN A 164 1.45 -10.90 2.95
N THR A 165 1.16 -11.29 1.69
CA THR A 165 2.22 -11.74 0.76
C THR A 165 3.14 -10.60 0.32
N TYR A 166 2.64 -9.37 0.22
CA TYR A 166 3.49 -8.21 -0.11
C TYR A 166 4.20 -7.64 1.11
N PHE A 167 3.50 -7.49 2.24
CA PHE A 167 3.96 -6.68 3.36
C PHE A 167 4.29 -7.49 4.63
N GLY A 168 3.78 -8.70 4.77
CA GLY A 168 3.99 -9.54 5.97
C GLY A 168 5.38 -10.16 6.05
N GLU A 169 5.79 -10.58 7.24
CA GLU A 169 7.12 -11.17 7.51
C GLU A 169 7.43 -12.42 6.67
N GLY A 170 6.42 -13.23 6.38
CA GLY A 170 6.56 -14.41 5.50
C GLY A 170 6.30 -14.14 4.01
N GLY A 171 6.22 -12.87 3.63
CA GLY A 171 6.04 -12.40 2.26
C GLY A 171 7.26 -11.65 1.73
N SER A 172 7.04 -10.77 0.75
CA SER A 172 8.09 -9.97 0.09
C SER A 172 8.58 -8.77 0.92
N GLN A 173 7.89 -8.46 2.03
CA GLN A 173 8.21 -7.37 2.96
C GLN A 173 8.44 -6.00 2.29
N TYR A 174 7.62 -5.66 1.29
CA TYR A 174 7.66 -4.37 0.58
C TYR A 174 7.71 -3.20 1.56
N LEU A 175 8.62 -2.26 1.33
CA LEU A 175 8.79 -1.05 2.13
C LEU A 175 8.27 0.19 1.41
N TYR A 176 8.22 0.17 0.07
CA TYR A 176 7.85 1.31 -0.75
C TYR A 176 6.54 1.11 -1.50
N LEU A 177 5.76 2.18 -1.63
CA LEU A 177 4.66 2.27 -2.59
C LEU A 177 4.77 3.56 -3.40
N ARG A 178 4.76 3.42 -4.73
CA ARG A 178 4.60 4.55 -5.65
C ARG A 178 3.12 4.87 -5.82
N VAL A 179 2.73 6.12 -5.60
CA VAL A 179 1.34 6.57 -5.64
C VAL A 179 1.18 7.66 -6.71
N PRO A 180 0.30 7.48 -7.70
CA PRO A 180 -0.06 8.54 -8.63
C PRO A 180 -0.66 9.76 -7.90
N ILE A 181 -0.18 10.95 -8.28
CA ILE A 181 -0.78 12.23 -7.91
C ILE A 181 -1.81 12.56 -9.00
N GLY A 182 -3.09 12.32 -8.71
CA GLY A 182 -4.16 12.33 -9.71
C GLY A 182 -4.25 11.01 -10.49
N ALA A 183 -4.90 11.06 -11.66
CA ALA A 183 -5.06 9.89 -12.52
C ALA A 183 -3.74 9.44 -13.16
N SER A 184 -3.70 8.16 -13.53
CA SER A 184 -2.67 7.54 -14.37
C SER A 184 -3.33 6.83 -15.56
N ASP A 185 -2.55 6.24 -16.46
CA ASP A 185 -3.06 5.30 -17.47
C ASP A 185 -3.69 4.03 -16.84
N PHE A 186 -3.39 3.75 -15.57
CA PHE A 186 -4.03 2.72 -14.74
C PHE A 186 -5.19 3.27 -13.88
N SER A 187 -5.82 4.35 -14.33
CA SER A 187 -7.07 4.87 -13.78
C SER A 187 -8.24 4.60 -14.74
N LEU A 188 -9.48 4.56 -14.21
CA LEU A 188 -10.67 4.29 -15.04
C LEU A 188 -11.00 5.46 -15.97
N GLU A 189 -10.66 6.67 -15.56
CA GLU A 189 -10.87 7.90 -16.31
C GLU A 189 -9.78 8.93 -15.99
N TYR A 190 -9.76 10.01 -16.77
CA TYR A 190 -8.95 11.18 -16.47
C TYR A 190 -9.54 11.93 -15.28
N TYR A 191 -8.68 12.31 -14.35
CA TYR A 191 -8.97 13.35 -13.38
C TYR A 191 -7.69 13.98 -12.87
N THR A 192 -7.81 15.21 -12.40
CA THR A 192 -6.89 15.80 -11.43
C THR A 192 -7.65 16.09 -10.14
N TYR A 193 -6.96 16.68 -9.16
CA TYR A 193 -7.60 17.14 -7.94
C TYR A 193 -8.29 18.50 -8.12
N ASP A 194 -8.10 19.19 -9.25
CA ASP A 194 -8.84 20.41 -9.60
C ASP A 194 -8.97 20.59 -11.13
N ASP A 195 -10.10 20.16 -11.67
CA ASP A 195 -10.42 20.27 -13.09
C ASP A 195 -11.30 21.49 -13.42
N VAL A 196 -11.45 22.45 -12.48
CA VAL A 196 -12.19 23.71 -12.71
C VAL A 196 -11.31 24.68 -13.49
N ASP A 197 -11.75 25.03 -14.71
CA ASP A 197 -10.99 25.91 -15.61
C ASP A 197 -10.59 27.24 -14.94
N GLY A 198 -9.28 27.50 -14.92
CA GLY A 198 -8.70 28.74 -14.43
C GLY A 198 -8.59 28.88 -12.91
N ASP A 199 -8.87 27.84 -12.12
CA ASP A 199 -8.74 27.89 -10.65
C ASP A 199 -7.28 27.80 -10.17
N VAL A 200 -6.49 28.81 -10.49
CA VAL A 200 -5.07 28.91 -10.08
C VAL A 200 -4.87 29.04 -8.58
N ASN A 201 -5.94 29.27 -7.81
CA ASN A 201 -5.90 29.40 -6.35
C ASN A 201 -6.31 28.09 -5.65
N TRP A 202 -6.66 27.05 -6.41
CA TRP A 202 -6.99 25.72 -5.88
C TRP A 202 -8.15 25.75 -4.87
N ASN A 203 -9.18 26.56 -5.15
CA ASN A 203 -10.36 26.64 -4.29
C ASN A 203 -11.24 25.39 -4.38
N ASN A 204 -11.16 24.66 -5.50
CA ASN A 204 -11.90 23.43 -5.75
C ASN A 204 -11.02 22.18 -5.62
N PHE A 205 -9.78 22.31 -5.15
CA PHE A 205 -8.90 21.18 -4.92
C PHE A 205 -9.51 20.19 -3.94
N ALA A 206 -9.67 18.95 -4.37
CA ALA A 206 -10.10 17.84 -3.53
C ALA A 206 -9.51 16.52 -4.00
N LEU A 207 -9.09 15.68 -3.05
CA LEU A 207 -8.85 14.26 -3.34
C LEU A 207 -10.11 13.61 -3.89
N ARG A 208 -9.96 12.61 -4.75
CA ARG A 208 -11.09 11.93 -5.37
C ARG A 208 -11.48 10.69 -4.59
N ASP A 209 -12.65 10.15 -4.94
CA ASP A 209 -13.17 8.91 -4.37
C ASP A 209 -12.15 7.77 -4.47
N GLU A 210 -11.36 7.73 -5.54
CA GLU A 210 -10.29 6.78 -5.78
C GLU A 210 -9.22 6.81 -4.67
N ASP A 211 -8.82 8.00 -4.20
CA ASP A 211 -7.85 8.11 -3.12
C ASP A 211 -8.41 7.63 -1.80
N TYR A 212 -9.64 8.03 -1.47
CA TYR A 212 -10.27 7.65 -0.21
C TYR A 212 -10.60 6.16 -0.15
N LYS A 213 -11.19 5.61 -1.22
CA LYS A 213 -11.63 4.21 -1.27
C LYS A 213 -10.47 3.23 -1.35
N TYR A 214 -9.36 3.60 -1.99
CA TYR A 214 -8.30 2.65 -2.29
C TYR A 214 -6.99 2.90 -1.53
N LYS A 215 -6.71 4.15 -1.14
CA LYS A 215 -5.37 4.55 -0.65
C LYS A 215 -5.39 4.96 0.83
N VAL A 216 -6.35 5.79 1.26
CA VAL A 216 -6.19 6.61 2.48
C VAL A 216 -7.13 6.32 3.66
N GLU A 217 -8.39 5.95 3.40
CA GLU A 217 -9.49 5.62 4.34
C GLU A 217 -10.37 6.83 4.55
N LEU A 218 -11.67 6.62 4.42
CA LEU A 218 -12.63 7.54 5.03
C LEU A 218 -12.67 7.16 6.51
N GLU A 219 -12.06 7.97 7.39
CA GLU A 219 -12.56 8.00 8.76
C GLU A 219 -14.07 8.25 8.66
N GLU A 220 -14.87 7.36 9.26
CA GLU A 220 -16.33 7.36 9.19
C GLU A 220 -16.88 8.77 9.00
N MET A 221 -17.44 9.05 7.80
CA MET A 221 -17.96 10.37 7.48
C MET A 221 -18.84 10.86 8.63
N ASN A 222 -18.40 11.95 9.28
CA ASN A 222 -19.22 12.67 10.22
C ASN A 222 -20.58 12.97 9.55
N PRO A 223 -21.72 12.48 10.09
CA PRO A 223 -23.04 12.60 9.44
C PRO A 223 -23.48 14.03 9.13
N HIS A 224 -22.71 15.04 9.54
CA HIS A 224 -23.00 16.46 9.40
C HIS A 224 -22.59 17.07 8.05
N LEU A 225 -21.88 16.35 7.17
CA LEU A 225 -21.53 16.84 5.83
C LEU A 225 -22.61 16.60 4.74
N ARG A 226 -23.77 16.02 5.09
CA ARG A 226 -24.95 15.91 4.20
C ARG A 226 -25.71 17.25 3.98
N GLY A 227 -25.11 18.39 4.28
CA GLY A 227 -25.75 19.71 4.22
C GLY A 227 -25.60 20.47 2.90
N GLY A 228 -24.99 19.89 1.86
CA GLY A 228 -24.84 20.51 0.54
C GLY A 228 -26.05 20.25 -0.36
N ARG A 229 -26.90 21.25 -0.50
CA ARG A 229 -28.13 21.29 -1.32
C ARG A 229 -27.87 20.84 -2.77
N MET A 230 -28.37 19.68 -3.18
CA MET A 230 -28.68 19.41 -4.59
C MET A 230 -30.06 19.99 -4.91
N GLU A 231 -30.10 21.16 -5.56
CA GLU A 231 -31.30 21.67 -6.20
C GLU A 231 -31.44 20.99 -7.57
N ASN A 232 -32.35 20.01 -7.65
CA ASN A 232 -32.77 19.40 -8.91
C ASN A 232 -33.61 20.39 -9.71
N HIS A 233 -33.13 20.82 -10.87
CA HIS A 233 -33.95 21.42 -11.92
C HIS A 233 -34.21 20.39 -13.02
N LEU A 234 -35.34 19.69 -12.90
CA LEU A 234 -35.93 18.92 -14.00
C LEU A 234 -37.36 19.44 -14.21
N GLY A 235 -37.58 20.08 -15.35
CA GLY A 235 -38.86 20.61 -15.79
C GLY A 235 -39.82 19.52 -16.31
N THR A 236 -41.01 19.51 -15.71
CA THR A 236 -42.35 19.39 -16.33
C THR A 236 -42.62 18.36 -17.44
N THR A 237 -43.28 17.24 -17.12
CA THR A 237 -44.74 16.97 -17.35
C THR A 237 -45.09 15.47 -17.09
N PRO A 238 -46.27 15.11 -16.52
CA PRO A 238 -46.56 13.75 -16.02
C PRO A 238 -47.59 12.95 -16.87
N PRO A 239 -47.65 11.60 -16.76
CA PRO A 239 -48.86 10.81 -17.01
C PRO A 239 -49.60 10.41 -15.70
N PRO A 240 -50.88 9.97 -15.77
CA PRO A 240 -51.90 10.12 -14.71
C PRO A 240 -51.92 8.98 -13.66
N PRO A 241 -52.71 9.11 -12.56
CA PRO A 241 -52.51 8.40 -11.31
C PRO A 241 -53.29 7.09 -11.21
N VAL A 242 -52.76 6.13 -10.44
CA VAL A 242 -53.55 5.05 -9.86
C VAL A 242 -53.36 5.06 -8.34
N HIS A 243 -54.50 5.05 -7.65
CA HIS A 243 -54.72 5.21 -6.22
C HIS A 243 -54.60 3.86 -5.46
N PRO A 244 -54.72 3.86 -4.11
CA PRO A 244 -53.82 3.14 -3.21
C PRO A 244 -54.47 1.91 -2.58
N THR A 245 -53.64 1.06 -1.95
CA THR A 245 -54.12 0.21 -0.87
C THR A 245 -53.10 0.12 0.25
N GLU A 246 -53.60 0.44 1.44
CA GLU A 246 -52.98 0.38 2.75
C GLU A 246 -52.48 -1.03 3.09
N ILE A 247 -51.52 -1.14 4.01
CA ILE A 247 -51.74 -1.76 5.32
C ILE A 247 -50.52 -1.47 6.22
N ARG A 248 -50.80 -0.80 7.35
CA ARG A 248 -49.93 -0.72 8.51
C ARG A 248 -49.75 -2.10 9.12
N THR A 249 -48.56 -2.41 9.62
CA THR A 249 -48.45 -3.00 10.96
C THR A 249 -47.10 -2.70 11.57
N SER A 250 -47.16 -2.01 12.70
CA SER A 250 -46.09 -1.79 13.65
C SER A 250 -45.78 -3.07 14.41
N ILE A 251 -44.49 -3.44 14.52
CA ILE A 251 -44.00 -4.18 15.69
C ILE A 251 -42.76 -3.43 16.19
N SER A 252 -42.90 -2.91 17.40
CA SER A 252 -41.83 -2.36 18.21
C SER A 252 -41.25 -3.43 19.12
N ARG A 253 -39.94 -3.31 19.37
CA ARG A 253 -39.16 -3.85 20.51
C ARG A 253 -38.98 -5.36 20.55
N SER A 254 -37.74 -5.81 20.38
CA SER A 254 -36.78 -5.98 21.48
C SER A 254 -35.76 -7.05 21.07
N LEU A 255 -34.51 -6.66 20.88
CA LEU A 255 -33.32 -7.50 21.06
C LEU A 255 -32.11 -6.56 20.99
N ALA A 256 -31.93 -5.78 22.05
CA ALA A 256 -30.60 -5.28 22.38
C ALA A 256 -29.86 -6.49 22.98
N VAL A 257 -29.16 -7.23 22.13
CA VAL A 257 -28.13 -8.16 22.57
C VAL A 257 -26.82 -7.42 22.45
N GLU A 258 -26.18 -7.21 23.60
CA GLU A 258 -24.79 -6.80 23.72
C GLU A 258 -23.91 -7.73 22.86
N LEU A 259 -23.41 -7.23 21.73
CA LEU A 259 -22.29 -7.86 21.03
C LEU A 259 -21.00 -7.22 21.52
N ASN A 260 -20.46 -7.89 22.53
CA ASN A 260 -19.25 -7.59 23.26
C ASN A 260 -18.01 -8.04 22.43
N THR A 261 -17.17 -7.10 22.02
CA THR A 261 -15.70 -7.25 21.81
C THR A 261 -15.13 -8.23 20.76
N THR A 262 -15.92 -8.89 19.90
CA THR A 262 -15.38 -9.65 18.76
C THR A 262 -15.60 -8.98 17.39
N SER A 263 -16.39 -7.92 17.32
CA SER A 263 -16.66 -7.18 16.08
C SER A 263 -15.60 -6.13 15.73
N ALA A 264 -14.78 -5.68 16.69
CA ALA A 264 -13.75 -4.68 16.41
C ALA A 264 -12.69 -5.24 15.45
N LEU A 265 -12.12 -6.42 15.70
CA LEU A 265 -11.11 -7.00 14.78
C LEU A 265 -11.70 -7.47 13.44
N ALA A 266 -13.01 -7.81 13.41
CA ALA A 266 -13.68 -8.23 12.18
C ALA A 266 -14.06 -7.03 11.28
N ASN A 267 -14.34 -5.86 11.87
CA ASN A 267 -14.63 -4.63 11.12
C ASN A 267 -13.36 -3.83 10.77
N TYR A 268 -12.24 -4.03 11.48
CA TYR A 268 -10.98 -3.36 11.13
C TYR A 268 -10.36 -3.89 9.82
N ALA A 269 -10.68 -5.14 9.43
CA ALA A 269 -10.20 -5.71 8.17
C ALA A 269 -11.02 -5.29 6.94
N THR A 270 -12.24 -4.77 7.14
CA THR A 270 -13.21 -4.54 6.05
C THR A 270 -13.03 -3.18 5.36
N GLU A 271 -12.41 -2.20 6.01
CA GLU A 271 -12.43 -0.80 5.56
C GLU A 271 -11.04 -0.13 5.46
N MET A 272 -9.98 -0.76 5.99
CA MET A 272 -8.65 -0.18 5.91
C MET A 272 -8.09 -0.23 4.48
N PRO A 273 -7.83 0.92 3.84
CA PRO A 273 -7.19 0.99 2.56
C PRO A 273 -5.71 0.67 2.66
N VAL A 274 -5.15 0.40 1.48
CA VAL A 274 -3.93 -0.37 1.31
C VAL A 274 -2.75 0.21 2.08
N ILE A 275 -2.61 1.55 2.15
CA ILE A 275 -1.46 2.20 2.78
C ILE A 275 -1.42 1.96 4.30
N LYS A 276 -2.53 2.23 4.99
CA LYS A 276 -2.62 2.05 6.44
C LYS A 276 -2.50 0.57 6.79
N ARG A 277 -3.22 -0.31 6.08
CA ARG A 277 -3.15 -1.76 6.33
C ARG A 277 -1.75 -2.33 6.08
N ALA A 278 -1.07 -1.91 5.01
CA ALA A 278 0.30 -2.34 4.73
C ALA A 278 1.29 -1.90 5.84
N SER A 279 1.12 -0.68 6.36
CA SER A 279 1.93 -0.17 7.47
C SER A 279 1.70 -0.96 8.75
N ASP A 280 0.44 -1.30 9.05
CA ASP A 280 0.06 -2.11 10.22
C ASP A 280 0.62 -3.54 10.15
N ILE A 281 0.49 -4.20 9.00
CA ILE A 281 1.03 -5.55 8.78
C ILE A 281 2.54 -5.59 9.05
N ARG A 282 3.25 -4.53 8.65
CA ARG A 282 4.70 -4.43 8.87
C ARG A 282 5.08 -4.00 10.28
N GLY A 283 4.15 -3.39 11.01
CA GLY A 283 4.42 -2.73 12.28
C GLY A 283 5.31 -1.48 12.15
N GLN A 284 5.41 -0.90 10.95
CA GLN A 284 6.11 0.36 10.70
C GLN A 284 5.59 1.01 9.39
N PRO A 285 5.66 2.35 9.27
CA PRO A 285 5.13 3.06 8.11
C PRO A 285 5.73 2.58 6.77
N ILE A 286 4.87 2.47 5.75
CA ILE A 286 5.30 2.34 4.35
C ILE A 286 5.85 3.68 3.86
N LYS A 287 6.94 3.65 3.10
CA LYS A 287 7.50 4.84 2.45
C LYS A 287 6.77 5.10 1.13
N LEU A 288 6.10 6.24 1.04
CA LEU A 288 5.34 6.60 -0.17
C LEU A 288 6.17 7.50 -1.10
N PHE A 289 6.04 7.25 -2.40
CA PHE A 289 6.68 8.02 -3.45
C PHE A 289 5.64 8.54 -4.45
N GLY A 290 5.45 9.87 -4.50
CA GLY A 290 4.44 10.49 -5.36
C GLY A 290 4.93 10.78 -6.77
N ALA A 291 4.10 10.60 -7.79
CA ALA A 291 4.40 11.05 -9.15
C ALA A 291 3.14 11.51 -9.87
N ALA A 292 3.15 12.72 -10.44
CA ALA A 292 2.04 13.23 -11.25
C ALA A 292 2.20 12.79 -12.71
N TRP A 293 1.11 12.34 -13.35
CA TRP A 293 1.08 12.09 -14.79
C TRP A 293 0.79 13.37 -15.57
N SER A 294 -0.09 14.24 -15.09
CA SER A 294 -0.42 15.50 -15.77
C SER A 294 -0.95 16.55 -14.79
N ALA A 295 -0.67 17.82 -15.10
CA ALA A 295 -1.43 18.93 -14.56
C ALA A 295 -2.85 19.00 -15.19
N PRO A 296 -3.79 19.75 -14.58
CA PRO A 296 -5.08 20.05 -15.18
C PRO A 296 -4.98 20.51 -16.64
N TRP A 297 -5.95 20.10 -17.47
CA TRP A 297 -5.92 20.32 -18.93
C TRP A 297 -5.81 21.81 -19.29
N TRP A 298 -6.45 22.69 -18.51
CA TRP A 298 -6.46 24.14 -18.71
C TRP A 298 -5.10 24.82 -18.42
N MET A 299 -4.15 24.10 -17.80
CA MET A 299 -2.78 24.58 -17.57
C MET A 299 -1.83 24.29 -18.75
N LYS A 300 -2.24 23.40 -19.65
CA LYS A 300 -1.39 22.84 -20.70
C LYS A 300 -1.52 23.61 -22.00
N ARG A 301 -0.46 23.63 -22.83
CA ARG A 301 -0.44 24.37 -24.10
C ARG A 301 -1.59 23.97 -25.04
N ASN A 302 -1.88 22.69 -25.15
CA ASN A 302 -2.92 22.18 -26.04
C ASN A 302 -4.33 22.32 -25.46
N GLY A 303 -4.48 22.65 -24.17
CA GLY A 303 -5.78 22.74 -23.51
C GLY A 303 -6.55 21.43 -23.48
N THR A 304 -5.88 20.27 -23.49
CA THR A 304 -6.51 18.94 -23.49
C THR A 304 -5.76 17.96 -22.58
N GLU A 305 -6.46 16.89 -22.19
CA GLU A 305 -5.96 15.82 -21.31
C GLU A 305 -4.84 15.02 -22.00
N PHE A 306 -5.00 14.75 -23.30
CA PHE A 306 -4.10 13.93 -24.11
C PHE A 306 -3.30 14.73 -25.13
N GLY A 307 -2.34 14.07 -25.77
CA GLY A 307 -1.60 14.58 -26.91
C GLY A 307 -0.39 15.44 -26.55
N PHE A 308 0.28 15.92 -27.60
CA PHE A 308 1.50 16.71 -27.46
C PHE A 308 1.26 17.96 -26.62
N SER A 309 1.93 18.06 -25.46
CA SER A 309 1.75 19.22 -24.59
C SER A 309 2.83 19.38 -23.53
N TYR A 310 2.91 20.59 -23.00
CA TYR A 310 3.75 20.96 -21.86
C TYR A 310 3.04 22.04 -21.04
N LEU A 311 3.50 22.25 -19.81
CA LEU A 311 2.94 23.24 -18.90
C LEU A 311 3.22 24.67 -19.39
N LEU A 312 2.19 25.53 -19.39
CA LEU A 312 2.41 26.94 -19.71
C LEU A 312 3.11 27.65 -18.54
N GLU A 313 4.17 28.42 -18.84
CA GLU A 313 5.00 29.13 -17.85
C GLU A 313 4.20 29.96 -16.85
N LYS A 314 3.13 30.62 -17.30
CA LYS A 314 2.23 31.39 -16.43
C LYS A 314 1.60 30.59 -15.27
N TYR A 315 1.65 29.26 -15.32
CA TYR A 315 1.10 28.36 -14.31
C TYR A 315 2.16 27.59 -13.51
N TYR A 316 3.45 27.88 -13.68
CA TYR A 316 4.54 27.18 -12.99
C TYR A 316 4.41 27.26 -11.47
N GLN A 317 4.10 28.44 -10.92
CA GLN A 317 3.90 28.60 -9.49
C GLN A 317 2.64 27.87 -9.01
N ALA A 318 1.52 28.02 -9.71
CA ALA A 318 0.28 27.33 -9.35
C ALA A 318 0.49 25.81 -9.32
N TRP A 319 1.21 25.26 -10.30
CA TRP A 319 1.52 23.82 -10.33
C TRP A 319 2.42 23.38 -9.16
N ALA A 320 3.38 24.20 -8.74
CA ALA A 320 4.15 23.92 -7.53
C ALA A 320 3.26 23.95 -6.26
N ASP A 321 2.31 24.89 -6.17
CA ASP A 321 1.36 24.98 -5.06
C ASP A 321 0.41 23.76 -5.01
N TYR A 322 0.08 23.18 -6.17
CA TYR A 322 -0.72 21.96 -6.27
C TYR A 322 -0.07 20.76 -5.56
N TYR A 323 1.26 20.61 -5.64
CA TYR A 323 1.97 19.56 -4.89
C TYR A 323 1.85 19.75 -3.37
N VAL A 324 1.93 20.99 -2.89
CA VAL A 324 1.73 21.29 -1.46
C VAL A 324 0.30 20.96 -1.04
N LYS A 325 -0.71 21.31 -1.85
CA LYS A 325 -2.11 20.93 -1.61
C LYS A 325 -2.31 19.42 -1.52
N TYR A 326 -1.64 18.67 -2.39
CA TYR A 326 -1.66 17.21 -2.35
C TYR A 326 -1.08 16.65 -1.05
N PHE A 327 0.12 17.10 -0.65
CA PHE A 327 0.73 16.62 0.58
C PHE A 327 -0.04 17.05 1.83
N ASP A 328 -0.61 18.27 1.85
CA ASP A 328 -1.50 18.72 2.93
C ASP A 328 -2.73 17.81 3.03
N ALA A 329 -3.34 17.45 1.90
CA ALA A 329 -4.53 16.59 1.89
C ALA A 329 -4.23 15.19 2.44
N TYR A 330 -3.14 14.55 2.02
CA TYR A 330 -2.74 13.24 2.58
C TYR A 330 -2.29 13.34 4.04
N LYS A 331 -1.62 14.43 4.42
CA LYS A 331 -1.20 14.67 5.81
C LYS A 331 -2.38 14.83 6.75
N ASN A 332 -3.48 15.45 6.31
CA ASN A 332 -4.73 15.56 7.07
C ASN A 332 -5.36 14.18 7.36
N GLU A 333 -5.00 13.17 6.59
CA GLU A 333 -5.41 11.78 6.77
C GLU A 333 -4.34 10.93 7.51
N ASN A 334 -3.38 11.61 8.15
CA ASN A 334 -2.24 11.04 8.85
C ASN A 334 -1.30 10.19 7.97
N ILE A 335 -1.19 10.54 6.68
CA ILE A 335 -0.30 9.88 5.73
C ILE A 335 0.80 10.84 5.28
N SER A 336 2.05 10.40 5.42
CA SER A 336 3.24 11.16 5.01
C SER A 336 3.95 10.48 3.85
N PHE A 337 4.56 11.30 2.98
CA PHE A 337 5.39 10.83 1.88
C PHE A 337 6.86 10.79 2.27
N TRP A 338 7.59 9.85 1.67
CA TRP A 338 9.05 9.81 1.73
C TRP A 338 9.67 10.69 0.63
N GLY A 339 9.05 10.71 -0.55
CA GLY A 339 9.55 11.48 -1.67
C GLY A 339 8.56 11.61 -2.82
N LEU A 340 9.03 12.20 -3.90
CA LEU A 340 8.29 12.41 -5.13
C LEU A 340 9.21 12.48 -6.35
N SER A 341 8.66 12.26 -7.54
CA SER A 341 9.27 12.74 -8.78
C SER A 341 8.66 14.08 -9.22
N ALA A 342 9.45 14.86 -9.95
CA ALA A 342 8.99 16.12 -10.52
C ALA A 342 7.87 15.94 -11.56
N GLN A 343 7.87 14.82 -12.29
CA GLN A 343 6.88 14.46 -13.29
C GLN A 343 7.10 13.00 -13.70
N ASN A 344 6.03 12.21 -13.85
CA ASN A 344 6.12 10.90 -14.50
C ASN A 344 6.39 11.07 -16.01
N GLU A 345 7.45 10.45 -16.52
CA GLU A 345 7.79 10.38 -17.95
C GLU A 345 7.64 11.74 -18.70
N PRO A 346 8.37 12.80 -18.30
CA PRO A 346 8.28 14.13 -18.90
C PRO A 346 8.56 14.15 -20.40
N THR A 347 9.22 13.13 -20.96
CA THR A 347 9.47 13.07 -22.42
C THR A 347 8.30 12.48 -23.20
N GLN A 348 7.44 11.69 -22.54
CA GLN A 348 6.35 10.97 -23.17
C GLN A 348 5.31 11.91 -23.80
N ALA A 349 5.07 13.07 -23.20
CA ALA A 349 4.14 14.06 -23.75
C ALA A 349 4.65 14.74 -25.03
N TYR A 350 5.89 14.49 -25.46
CA TYR A 350 6.41 14.96 -26.75
C TYR A 350 6.24 13.94 -27.88
N ASN A 351 5.77 12.73 -27.57
CA ASN A 351 5.36 11.75 -28.57
C ASN A 351 4.02 12.16 -29.19
N ASN A 352 3.88 11.98 -30.51
CA ASN A 352 2.67 12.35 -31.24
C ASN A 352 2.14 11.16 -32.08
N PRO A 353 0.94 10.63 -31.80
CA PRO A 353 0.04 11.01 -30.71
C PRO A 353 0.49 10.41 -29.36
N SER A 354 0.43 11.20 -28.28
CA SER A 354 0.44 10.67 -26.91
C SER A 354 -0.98 10.24 -26.53
N TRP A 355 -1.16 8.93 -26.30
CA TRP A 355 -2.45 8.33 -25.94
C TRP A 355 -2.68 8.20 -24.43
N ILE A 356 -1.71 8.63 -23.61
CA ILE A 356 -1.83 8.65 -22.15
C ILE A 356 -1.89 10.08 -21.62
N PHE A 357 -2.53 10.26 -20.46
CA PHE A 357 -2.48 11.51 -19.71
C PHE A 357 -1.02 11.80 -19.36
N SER A 358 -0.48 12.87 -19.92
CA SER A 358 0.95 13.19 -19.78
C SER A 358 1.17 14.71 -19.87
N MET A 359 2.25 15.17 -19.26
CA MET A 359 2.70 16.55 -19.32
C MET A 359 4.20 16.64 -19.59
N GLY A 360 4.54 17.38 -20.63
CA GLY A 360 5.91 17.48 -21.11
C GLY A 360 6.75 18.49 -20.34
N TRP A 361 8.02 18.14 -20.16
CA TRP A 361 9.08 19.04 -19.73
C TRP A 361 10.33 18.79 -20.55
N SER A 362 10.99 19.83 -21.06
CA SER A 362 12.41 19.69 -21.41
C SER A 362 13.26 19.60 -20.14
N ALA A 363 14.52 19.14 -20.26
CA ALA A 363 15.44 19.11 -19.12
C ALA A 363 15.63 20.52 -18.51
N GLU A 364 15.77 21.55 -19.34
CA GLU A 364 15.91 22.95 -18.90
C GLU A 364 14.64 23.46 -18.20
N GLN A 365 13.47 23.18 -18.78
CA GLN A 365 12.21 23.59 -18.16
C GLN A 365 12.01 22.90 -16.80
N GLN A 366 12.33 21.61 -16.69
CA GLN A 366 12.22 20.89 -15.43
C GLN A 366 13.23 21.43 -14.40
N ARG A 367 14.47 21.70 -14.81
CA ARG A 367 15.49 22.33 -13.94
C ARG A 367 15.01 23.69 -13.42
N ASP A 368 14.59 24.57 -14.31
CA ASP A 368 14.20 25.94 -13.95
C ASP A 368 12.94 25.92 -13.07
N TRP A 369 11.97 25.08 -13.40
CA TRP A 369 10.77 24.92 -12.57
C TRP A 369 11.08 24.34 -11.18
N ILE A 370 11.97 23.36 -11.08
CA ILE A 370 12.39 22.82 -9.78
C ILE A 370 13.10 23.90 -8.95
N ALA A 371 14.07 24.59 -9.55
CA ALA A 371 14.90 25.58 -8.86
C ALA A 371 14.11 26.82 -8.43
N GLU A 372 13.23 27.33 -9.29
CA GLU A 372 12.57 28.63 -9.09
C GLU A 372 11.17 28.49 -8.47
N HIS A 373 10.51 27.33 -8.61
CA HIS A 373 9.14 27.12 -8.16
C HIS A 373 8.97 25.94 -7.21
N LEU A 374 9.14 24.69 -7.67
CA LEU A 374 8.78 23.51 -6.88
C LEU A 374 9.59 23.41 -5.58
N GLY A 375 10.93 23.47 -5.66
CA GLY A 375 11.81 23.36 -4.50
C GLY A 375 11.53 24.41 -3.42
N PRO A 376 11.53 25.72 -3.74
CA PRO A 376 11.17 26.76 -2.79
C PRO A 376 9.75 26.63 -2.22
N THR A 377 8.81 26.12 -3.01
CA THR A 377 7.41 25.96 -2.59
C THR A 377 7.26 24.79 -1.62
N LEU A 378 7.90 23.65 -1.88
CA LEU A 378 7.97 22.53 -0.93
C LEU A 378 8.63 22.95 0.38
N GLN A 379 9.74 23.68 0.33
CA GLN A 379 10.42 24.18 1.53
C GLN A 379 9.51 25.09 2.37
N ARG A 380 8.80 26.05 1.74
CA ARG A 380 7.87 26.95 2.44
C ARG A 380 6.63 26.22 2.96
N GLY A 381 6.18 25.18 2.26
CA GLY A 381 5.05 24.34 2.65
C GLY A 381 5.35 23.36 3.79
N GLY A 382 6.61 23.28 4.26
CA GLY A 382 7.01 22.33 5.30
C GLY A 382 7.31 20.92 4.77
N TYR A 383 7.57 20.79 3.47
CA TYR A 383 7.88 19.55 2.76
C TYR A 383 9.31 19.56 2.18
N GLY A 384 10.22 20.37 2.74
CA GLY A 384 11.61 20.45 2.31
C GLY A 384 12.44 19.19 2.57
N ASP A 385 11.95 18.31 3.44
CA ASP A 385 12.60 17.03 3.78
C ASP A 385 12.20 15.88 2.83
N LEU A 386 11.31 16.12 1.86
CA LEU A 386 10.94 15.11 0.87
C LEU A 386 12.09 14.88 -0.13
N GLU A 387 12.34 13.61 -0.46
CA GLU A 387 13.27 13.26 -1.53
C GLU A 387 12.65 13.59 -2.89
N LEU A 388 13.22 14.58 -3.60
CA LEU A 388 12.76 15.00 -4.92
C LEU A 388 13.64 14.38 -6.02
N MET A 389 13.06 13.53 -6.86
CA MET A 389 13.73 12.94 -8.02
C MET A 389 13.38 13.66 -9.32
N THR A 390 14.40 13.93 -10.12
CA THR A 390 14.26 14.45 -11.49
C THR A 390 14.11 13.30 -12.50
N LEU A 391 13.83 13.62 -13.76
CA LEU A 391 13.63 12.70 -14.89
C LEU A 391 12.41 11.77 -14.73
N ASP A 392 12.47 10.73 -13.89
CA ASP A 392 11.44 9.67 -13.75
C ASP A 392 10.94 9.14 -15.12
N ASP A 393 11.92 8.83 -15.99
CA ASP A 393 11.74 8.40 -17.38
C ASP A 393 12.84 7.38 -17.76
N ASN A 394 12.85 6.98 -19.01
CA ASN A 394 13.79 6.05 -19.61
C ASN A 394 15.25 6.47 -19.45
N ARG A 395 16.10 5.49 -19.12
CA ARG A 395 17.56 5.67 -18.93
C ARG A 395 18.30 6.27 -20.13
N MET A 396 17.72 6.27 -21.32
CA MET A 396 18.35 6.82 -22.53
C MET A 396 18.53 8.33 -22.50
N TRP A 397 17.79 9.03 -21.62
CA TRP A 397 17.94 10.47 -21.38
C TRP A 397 19.10 10.81 -20.45
N LEU A 398 19.73 9.79 -19.85
CA LEU A 398 20.93 9.95 -19.04
C LEU A 398 22.21 9.82 -19.89
N PRO A 399 23.28 10.58 -19.57
CA PRO A 399 23.37 11.53 -18.44
C PRO A 399 22.79 12.92 -18.75
N GLY A 400 22.44 13.22 -20.01
CA GLY A 400 22.13 14.58 -20.47
C GLY A 400 21.08 15.34 -19.64
N TRP A 401 20.03 14.66 -19.19
CA TRP A 401 18.99 15.27 -18.35
C TRP A 401 19.52 15.78 -17.00
N VAL A 402 20.49 15.08 -16.41
CA VAL A 402 21.06 15.40 -15.09
C VAL A 402 22.22 16.40 -15.22
N GLU A 403 22.84 16.50 -16.39
CA GLU A 403 23.92 17.46 -16.67
C GLU A 403 23.39 18.87 -17.01
N THR A 404 22.09 19.01 -17.27
CA THR A 404 21.41 20.27 -17.62
C THR A 404 21.12 21.11 -16.39
#